data_AF-A0A960JVE1-F1
#
_entry.id   AF-A0A960JVE1-F1
#
_cell.length_a   1.000
_cell.length_b   1.000
_cell.length_c   1.000
_cell.angle_alpha   90.00
_cell.angle_beta   90.00
_cell.angle_gamma   90.00
#
_symmetry.space_group_name_H-M   'P 1'
#
loop_
_entity.id
_entity.type
_entity.pdbx_description
1 polymer ?
#
loop_
_entity_poly.entity_id
_entity_poly.type
_entity_poly.pdbx_seq_one_letter_code
_entity_poly.pdbx_strand_id
1 'polypeptide(L)'
;MSDGAHEARASAARADVDALYARFDKMVLVLDACWELLSERAGVTEADLLAKIAEIDVRDGTADGRKLMRPRKCSKCNAAVANNRATCAFCGHAEPGHSGIDSI
;
A
#
# COMPACT_ATOMS: atom_id res chain seq x y z
N MET A 1 13.16 33.05 18.29
CA MET A 1 12.05 32.83 17.33
C MET A 1 12.19 31.54 16.51
N SER A 2 13.27 30.75 16.64
CA SER A 2 13.45 29.47 15.93
C SER A 2 12.79 28.26 16.62
N ASP A 3 12.70 28.26 17.95
CA ASP A 3 12.27 27.09 18.73
C ASP A 3 10.82 26.66 18.43
N GLY A 4 9.90 27.62 18.27
CA GLY A 4 8.50 27.32 17.92
C GLY A 4 8.33 26.66 16.54
N ALA A 5 9.23 26.91 15.59
CA ALA A 5 9.19 26.27 14.27
C ALA A 5 9.68 24.82 14.32
N HIS A 6 10.67 24.53 15.19
CA HIS A 6 11.14 23.17 15.41
C HIS A 6 10.10 22.33 16.15
N GLU A 7 9.43 22.90 17.14
CA GLU A 7 8.40 22.23 17.94
C GLU A 7 7.13 21.93 17.12
N ALA A 8 6.69 22.89 16.29
CA ALA A 8 5.59 22.68 15.35
C ALA A 8 5.90 21.56 14.33
N ARG A 9 7.13 21.52 13.81
CA ARG A 9 7.57 20.48 12.87
C ARG A 9 7.65 19.10 13.52
N ALA A 10 8.12 19.03 14.76
CA ALA A 10 8.15 17.79 15.52
C ALA A 10 6.73 17.25 15.82
N SER A 11 5.80 18.15 16.18
CA SER A 11 4.40 17.81 16.40
C SER A 11 3.73 17.27 15.12
N ALA A 12 3.92 17.94 13.99
CA ALA A 12 3.40 17.49 12.70
C ALA A 12 3.95 16.12 12.29
N ALA A 13 5.27 15.89 12.45
CA ALA A 13 5.88 14.60 12.16
C ALA A 13 5.32 13.48 13.06
N ARG A 14 4.99 13.77 14.31
CA ARG A 14 4.35 12.81 15.22
C ARG A 14 2.95 12.44 14.73
N ALA A 15 2.15 13.43 14.37
CA ALA A 15 0.80 13.22 13.84
C ALA A 15 0.82 12.40 12.54
N ASP A 16 1.79 12.64 11.66
CA ASP A 16 1.96 11.85 10.44
C ASP A 16 2.29 10.39 10.75
N VAL A 17 3.15 10.13 11.73
CA VAL A 17 3.49 8.78 12.18
C VAL A 17 2.27 8.07 12.77
N ASP A 18 1.49 8.75 13.61
CA ASP A 18 0.28 8.19 14.20
C ASP A 18 -0.77 7.86 13.12
N ALA A 19 -0.92 8.72 12.11
CA ALA A 19 -1.79 8.45 10.96
C ALA A 19 -1.30 7.26 10.12
N LEU A 20 0.01 7.09 9.97
CA LEU A 20 0.59 5.91 9.31
C LEU A 20 0.32 4.63 10.07
N TYR A 21 0.46 4.64 11.41
CA TYR A 21 0.11 3.48 12.25
C TYR A 21 -1.37 3.13 12.14
N ALA A 22 -2.27 4.12 12.23
CA ALA A 22 -3.70 3.87 12.08
C ALA A 22 -4.06 3.24 10.73
N ARG A 23 -3.40 3.69 9.64
CA ARG A 23 -3.56 3.08 8.32
C ARG A 23 -2.99 1.67 8.24
N PHE A 24 -1.87 1.41 8.90
CA PHE A 24 -1.25 0.09 8.96
C PHE A 24 -2.13 -0.90 9.71
N ASP A 25 -2.66 -0.53 10.87
CA ASP A 25 -3.56 -1.38 11.67
C ASP A 25 -4.82 -1.76 10.88
N LYS A 26 -5.40 -0.80 10.14
CA LYS A 26 -6.51 -1.08 9.24
C LYS A 26 -6.14 -2.06 8.12
N MET A 27 -4.92 -1.96 7.58
CA MET A 27 -4.43 -2.91 6.57
C MET A 27 -4.27 -4.32 7.15
N VAL A 28 -3.76 -4.44 8.38
CA VAL A 28 -3.64 -5.72 9.09
C VAL A 28 -5.02 -6.36 9.27
N LEU A 29 -6.00 -5.60 9.76
CA LEU A 29 -7.38 -6.08 9.93
C LEU A 29 -7.97 -6.66 8.64
N VAL A 30 -7.73 -6.00 7.51
CA VAL A 30 -8.22 -6.46 6.20
C VAL A 30 -7.48 -7.71 5.74
N LEU A 31 -6.17 -7.79 5.99
CA LEU A 31 -5.37 -8.98 5.68
C LEU A 31 -5.82 -10.20 6.50
N ASP A 32 -6.12 -10.01 7.79
CA ASP A 32 -6.65 -11.05 8.66
C ASP A 32 -7.99 -11.57 8.14
N ALA A 33 -8.92 -10.67 7.80
CA ALA A 33 -10.20 -11.04 7.21
C ALA A 33 -10.03 -11.79 5.87
N CYS A 34 -9.09 -11.36 5.02
CA CYS A 34 -8.76 -12.09 3.79
C CYS A 34 -8.20 -13.49 4.10
N TRP A 35 -7.34 -13.62 5.12
CA TRP A 35 -6.74 -14.89 5.50
C TRP A 35 -7.77 -15.88 6.04
N GLU A 36 -8.67 -15.44 6.91
CA GLU A 36 -9.78 -16.27 7.39
C GLU A 36 -10.63 -16.79 6.21
N LEU A 37 -10.99 -15.91 5.28
CA LEU A 37 -11.75 -16.32 4.09
C LEU A 37 -11.01 -17.34 3.22
N LEU A 38 -9.70 -17.17 3.02
CA LEU A 38 -8.89 -18.08 2.21
C LEU A 38 -8.64 -19.43 2.90
N SER A 39 -8.28 -19.40 4.18
CA SER A 39 -8.00 -20.61 4.95
C SER A 39 -9.28 -21.45 5.14
N GLU A 40 -10.39 -20.82 5.52
CA GLU A 40 -11.65 -21.53 5.80
C GLU A 40 -12.38 -21.98 4.53
N ARG A 41 -12.44 -21.13 3.50
CA ARG A 41 -13.29 -21.41 2.31
C ARG A 41 -12.53 -22.04 1.16
N ALA A 42 -11.24 -21.74 1.02
CA ALA A 42 -10.40 -22.26 -0.06
C ALA A 42 -9.41 -23.32 0.42
N GLY A 43 -9.34 -23.61 1.73
CA GLY A 43 -8.46 -24.63 2.29
C GLY A 43 -6.97 -24.30 2.15
N VAL A 44 -6.62 -23.02 2.00
CA VAL A 44 -5.23 -22.57 1.88
C VAL A 44 -4.53 -22.79 3.20
N THR A 45 -3.37 -23.46 3.17
CA THR A 45 -2.56 -23.69 4.38
C THR A 45 -1.56 -22.56 4.59
N GLU A 46 -1.09 -22.40 5.83
CA GLU A 46 -0.02 -21.45 6.14
C GLU A 46 1.24 -21.72 5.31
N ALA A 47 1.55 -23.00 5.04
CA ALA A 47 2.66 -23.38 4.18
C ALA A 47 2.48 -22.89 2.74
N ASP A 48 1.27 -22.96 2.18
CA ASP A 48 0.97 -22.43 0.84
C ASP A 48 1.15 -20.90 0.79
N LEU A 49 0.69 -20.20 1.85
CA LEU A 49 0.85 -18.76 1.97
C LEU A 49 2.32 -18.35 1.99
N LEU A 50 3.13 -19.00 2.84
CA LEU A 50 4.56 -18.73 2.95
C LEU A 50 5.30 -19.03 1.64
N ALA A 51 4.98 -20.15 0.98
CA ALA A 51 5.54 -20.48 -0.32
C ALA A 51 5.17 -19.40 -1.37
N LYS A 52 3.94 -18.90 -1.33
CA LYS A 52 3.48 -17.86 -2.26
C LYS A 52 4.16 -16.51 -2.00
N ILE A 53 4.38 -16.15 -0.75
CA ILE A 53 5.12 -14.93 -0.37
C ILE A 53 6.54 -15.01 -0.93
N ALA A 54 7.24 -16.13 -0.71
CA ALA A 54 8.60 -16.33 -1.24
C ALA A 54 8.62 -16.26 -2.78
N GLU A 55 7.62 -16.84 -3.45
CA GLU A 55 7.49 -16.76 -4.90
C GLU A 55 7.31 -15.29 -5.38
N ILE A 56 6.48 -14.51 -4.68
CA ILE A 56 6.23 -13.11 -5.02
C ILE A 56 7.48 -12.25 -4.80
N ASP A 57 8.18 -12.43 -3.69
CA ASP A 57 9.42 -11.72 -3.36
C ASP A 57 10.49 -11.91 -4.46
N VAL A 58 10.63 -13.14 -4.96
CA VAL A 58 11.59 -13.45 -6.04
C VAL A 58 11.18 -12.89 -7.41
N ARG A 59 9.87 -12.76 -7.70
CA ARG A 59 9.34 -12.27 -9.00
C ARG A 59 9.70 -10.81 -9.32
N ASP A 60 10.06 -10.05 -8.29
CA ASP A 60 10.42 -8.64 -8.40
C ASP A 60 11.95 -8.45 -8.60
N GLY A 61 12.72 -9.54 -8.66
CA GLY A 61 14.12 -9.53 -9.12
C GLY A 61 15.15 -9.22 -8.04
N THR A 62 14.74 -9.05 -6.78
CA THR A 62 15.62 -9.03 -5.61
C THR A 62 14.82 -9.51 -4.40
N ALA A 63 15.33 -10.50 -3.68
CA ALA A 63 14.72 -10.99 -2.45
C ALA A 63 15.01 -10.01 -1.29
N ASP A 64 14.31 -8.88 -1.27
CA ASP A 64 14.49 -7.80 -0.30
C ASP A 64 13.29 -7.59 0.63
N GLY A 65 12.24 -8.41 0.49
CA GLY A 65 11.00 -8.31 1.25
C GLY A 65 10.06 -7.19 0.78
N ARG A 66 10.30 -6.59 -0.39
CA ARG A 66 9.53 -5.45 -0.91
C ARG A 66 8.88 -5.78 -2.25
N LYS A 67 7.64 -5.35 -2.40
CA LYS A 67 6.90 -5.43 -3.66
C LYS A 67 7.33 -4.31 -4.61
N LEU A 68 7.81 -4.66 -5.80
CA LEU A 68 8.05 -3.69 -6.88
C LEU A 68 6.70 -3.22 -7.44
N MET A 69 6.38 -1.95 -7.15
CA MET A 69 5.19 -1.31 -7.67
C MET A 69 5.42 -0.92 -9.14
N ARG A 70 5.11 -1.84 -10.07
CA ARG A 70 5.21 -1.58 -11.51
C ARG A 70 4.32 -0.40 -11.92
N PRO A 71 4.79 0.55 -12.75
CA PRO A 71 3.97 1.67 -13.21
C PRO A 71 2.71 1.19 -13.95
N ARG A 72 1.54 1.75 -13.62
CA ARG A 72 0.29 1.53 -14.38
C ARG A 72 0.21 2.45 -15.58
N LYS A 73 -0.66 2.11 -16.53
CA LYS A 73 -1.04 3.00 -17.62
C LYS A 73 -2.18 3.92 -17.19
N CYS A 74 -2.11 5.20 -17.56
CA CYS A 74 -3.23 6.12 -17.39
C CYS A 74 -4.36 5.80 -18.38
N SER A 75 -5.60 5.69 -17.90
CA SER A 75 -6.80 5.44 -18.71
C SER A 75 -7.10 6.53 -19.74
N LYS A 76 -6.61 7.77 -19.51
CA LYS A 76 -6.82 8.91 -20.41
C LYS A 76 -5.69 9.14 -21.43
N CYS A 77 -4.43 9.11 -20.98
CA CYS A 77 -3.30 9.48 -21.84
C CYS A 77 -2.30 8.35 -22.10
N ASN A 78 -2.53 7.16 -21.53
CA ASN A 78 -1.67 5.98 -21.67
C ASN A 78 -0.20 6.16 -21.22
N ALA A 79 0.12 7.27 -20.54
CA ALA A 79 1.42 7.47 -19.91
C ALA A 79 1.62 6.47 -18.76
N ALA A 80 2.89 6.11 -18.50
CA ALA A 80 3.24 5.30 -17.34
C ALA A 80 3.19 6.15 -16.06
N VAL A 81 2.31 5.80 -15.12
CA VAL A 81 2.09 6.53 -13.87
C VAL A 81 2.48 5.63 -12.70
N ALA A 82 3.15 6.21 -11.70
CA ALA A 82 3.44 5.50 -10.46
C ALA A 82 2.12 5.07 -9.77
N ASN A 83 2.06 3.83 -9.28
CA ASN A 83 0.83 3.27 -8.70
C ASN A 83 0.36 3.98 -7.42
N ASN A 84 1.22 4.73 -6.75
CA ASN A 84 0.90 5.46 -5.53
C ASN A 84 0.26 6.84 -5.79
N ARG A 85 0.03 7.24 -7.05
CA ARG A 85 -0.59 8.52 -7.39
C ARG A 85 -2.06 8.37 -7.78
N ALA A 86 -2.91 9.10 -7.07
CA ALA A 86 -4.34 9.27 -7.39
C ALA A 86 -4.57 10.10 -8.66
N THR A 87 -3.59 10.90 -9.07
CA THR A 87 -3.66 11.75 -10.27
C THR A 87 -2.51 11.46 -11.23
N CYS A 88 -2.81 11.46 -12.53
CA CYS A 88 -1.79 11.33 -13.57
C CYS A 88 -0.88 12.57 -13.57
N ALA A 89 0.42 12.37 -13.40
CA ALA A 89 1.40 13.46 -13.41
C ALA A 89 1.56 14.15 -14.77
N PHE A 90 1.07 13.52 -15.85
CA PHE A 90 1.21 14.03 -17.22
C PHE A 90 -0.04 14.77 -17.69
N CYS A 91 -1.24 14.21 -17.49
CA CYS A 91 -2.48 14.78 -18.01
C CYS A 91 -3.46 15.26 -16.93
N GLY A 92 -3.12 15.10 -15.66
CA GLY A 92 -3.95 15.53 -14.53
C GLY A 92 -5.19 14.67 -14.28
N HIS A 93 -5.43 13.61 -15.06
CA HIS A 93 -6.60 12.75 -14.87
C HIS A 93 -6.56 12.08 -13.50
N ALA A 94 -7.58 12.32 -12.69
CA ALA A 94 -7.83 11.57 -11.47
C ALA A 94 -8.25 10.16 -11.86
N GLU A 95 -7.62 9.17 -11.24
CA GLU A 95 -7.98 7.77 -11.42
C GLU A 95 -8.56 7.27 -10.11
N PRO A 96 -9.55 6.34 -10.16
CA PRO A 96 -10.09 5.77 -8.95
C PRO A 96 -8.94 5.20 -8.11
N GLY A 97 -8.79 5.70 -6.88
CA GLY A 97 -7.93 5.05 -5.89
C GLY A 97 -8.34 3.58 -5.80
N HIS A 98 -7.40 2.69 -6.08
CA HIS A 98 -7.67 1.27 -6.21
C HIS A 98 -7.79 0.64 -4.82
N SER A 99 -9.00 0.57 -4.27
CA SER A 99 -9.59 -0.61 -3.63
C SER A 99 -10.89 -0.23 -2.91
N GLY A 100 -11.89 -1.12 -2.88
CA GLY A 100 -13.10 -0.92 -2.05
C GLY A 100 -12.82 -0.83 -0.54
N ILE A 101 -11.58 -1.04 -0.12
CA ILE A 101 -11.11 -0.95 1.27
C ILE A 101 -10.81 0.51 1.66
N ASP A 102 -10.60 1.41 0.69
CA ASP A 102 -10.36 2.83 0.94
C ASP A 102 -11.59 3.53 1.57
N SER A 103 -12.75 2.86 1.64
CA SER A 103 -14.00 3.35 2.24
C SER A 103 -14.37 2.73 3.59
N ILE A 104 -13.55 1.82 4.13
CA ILE A 104 -13.68 1.27 5.51
C ILE A 104 -12.98 2.22 6.50
#